data_AF-A0A2N0NI05-F1
#
_entry.id   AF-A0A2N0NI05-F1
#
_cell.length_a   1.000
_cell.length_b   1.000
_cell.length_c   1.000
_cell.angle_alpha   90.00
_cell.angle_beta   90.00
_cell.angle_gamma   90.00
#
_symmetry.space_group_name_H-M   'P 1'
#
loop_
_entity.id
_entity.type
_entity.pdbx_description
1 polymer ?
#
loop_
_entity_poly.entity_id
_entity_poly.type
_entity_poly.pdbx_seq_one_letter_code
_entity_poly.pdbx_strand_id
1 'polypeptide(L)'
;MSFNDYTKVRTQFKDILPDGLDGEVLQYLSNSNFKTTFNVLPSRFLFDSKIINSKDAALIASWIDKKRGASYNFKNIPFKLELIYRASQEDFKIKKFHENCDNKGPTVVVIKVHDS
;
A
#
# COMPACT_ATOMS: atom_id res chain seq x y z
N MET A 1 -10.14 10.93 -0.19
CA MET A 1 -11.54 10.43 -0.12
C MET A 1 -12.44 11.65 -0.03
N SER A 2 -13.45 11.78 -0.89
CA SER A 2 -14.37 12.93 -0.85
C SER A 2 -15.48 12.72 0.18
N PHE A 3 -16.21 13.79 0.52
CA PHE A 3 -17.40 13.70 1.39
C PHE A 3 -18.45 12.73 0.85
N ASN A 4 -18.66 12.74 -0.48
CA ASN A 4 -19.60 11.86 -1.13
C ASN A 4 -19.14 10.38 -1.09
N ASP A 5 -17.84 10.14 -1.23
CA ASP A 5 -17.27 8.78 -1.08
C ASP A 5 -17.46 8.27 0.34
N TYR A 6 -17.22 9.12 1.35
CA TYR A 6 -17.43 8.73 2.75
C TYR A 6 -18.88 8.37 3.03
N THR A 7 -19.83 9.16 2.52
CA THR A 7 -21.26 8.98 2.78
C THR A 7 -21.73 7.59 2.31
N LYS A 8 -21.24 7.13 1.14
CA LYS A 8 -21.53 5.79 0.60
C LYS A 8 -20.97 4.66 1.47
N VAL A 9 -19.77 4.83 2.02
CA VAL A 9 -19.15 3.83 2.92
C VAL A 9 -19.86 3.82 4.27
N ARG A 10 -20.16 5.00 4.82
CA ARG A 10 -20.86 5.19 6.09
C ARG A 10 -22.18 4.43 6.13
N THR A 11 -22.98 4.50 5.06
CA THR A 11 -24.28 3.80 5.03
C THR A 11 -24.18 2.28 5.19
N GLN A 12 -23.05 1.69 4.80
CA GLN A 12 -22.86 0.24 4.85
C GLN A 12 -22.15 -0.23 6.13
N PHE A 13 -21.30 0.62 6.72
CA PHE A 13 -20.39 0.23 7.79
C PHE A 13 -20.60 1.01 9.10
N LYS A 14 -21.70 1.74 9.25
CA LYS A 14 -21.95 2.59 10.43
C LYS A 14 -21.83 1.83 11.74
N ASP A 15 -22.36 0.60 11.79
CA ASP A 15 -22.45 -0.20 13.02
C ASP A 15 -21.11 -0.81 13.46
N ILE A 16 -20.09 -0.79 12.59
CA ILE A 16 -18.74 -1.26 12.92
C ILE A 16 -17.78 -0.12 13.27
N LEU A 17 -18.21 1.14 13.12
CA LEU A 17 -17.40 2.28 13.49
C LEU A 17 -17.44 2.46 15.02
N PRO A 18 -16.29 2.76 15.65
CA PRO A 18 -16.27 3.19 17.04
C PRO A 18 -17.20 4.40 17.26
N ASP A 19 -17.88 4.41 18.40
CA ASP A 19 -18.74 5.53 18.79
C ASP A 19 -17.97 6.85 18.73
N GLY A 20 -18.59 7.87 18.12
CA GLY A 20 -18.01 9.20 17.94
C GLY A 20 -17.08 9.36 16.73
N LEU A 21 -16.54 8.28 16.14
CA LEU A 21 -15.63 8.37 15.00
C LEU A 21 -16.31 8.99 13.77
N ASP A 22 -17.56 8.61 13.53
CA ASP A 22 -18.37 9.09 12.42
C ASP A 22 -18.54 10.62 12.43
N GLY A 23 -18.82 11.19 13.60
CA GLY A 23 -18.96 12.64 13.78
C GLY A 23 -17.65 13.37 13.51
N GLU A 24 -16.54 12.85 14.01
CA GLU A 24 -15.22 13.45 13.80
C GLU A 24 -14.78 13.40 12.33
N VAL A 25 -15.06 12.31 11.61
CA VAL A 25 -14.73 12.21 10.18
C VAL A 25 -15.54 13.22 9.37
N LEU A 26 -16.83 13.40 9.66
CA LEU A 26 -17.66 14.42 9.01
C LEU A 26 -17.16 15.84 9.30
N GLN A 27 -16.72 16.09 10.53
CA GLN A 27 -16.18 17.39 10.94
C GLN A 27 -14.84 17.69 10.25
N TYR A 28 -13.96 16.69 10.15
CA TYR A 28 -12.70 16.79 9.40
C TYR A 28 -12.92 17.04 7.90
N LEU A 29 -13.87 16.35 7.28
CA LEU A 29 -14.21 16.55 5.86
C LEU A 29 -14.82 17.94 5.59
N SER A 30 -15.47 18.53 6.60
CA SER A 30 -16.06 19.88 6.51
C SER A 30 -15.05 21.00 6.83
N ASN A 31 -14.08 20.72 7.72
CA ASN A 31 -13.02 21.64 8.11
C ASN A 31 -11.70 20.88 8.21
N SER A 32 -10.83 21.08 7.22
CA SER A 32 -9.51 20.41 7.14
C SER A 32 -8.55 20.76 8.29
N ASN A 33 -8.85 21.82 9.06
CA ASN A 33 -8.06 22.21 10.25
C ASN A 33 -8.56 21.52 11.53
N PHE A 34 -9.60 20.70 11.45
CA PHE A 34 -10.09 19.94 12.60
C PHE A 34 -9.04 18.91 13.03
N LYS A 35 -8.71 18.92 14.32
CA LYS A 35 -7.78 17.96 14.91
C LYS A 35 -8.59 16.83 15.54
N THR A 36 -8.49 15.63 14.97
CA THR A 36 -9.19 14.44 15.47
C THR A 36 -8.71 14.09 16.88
N THR A 37 -9.62 13.66 17.75
CA THR A 37 -9.28 13.15 19.09
C THR A 37 -8.95 11.66 19.05
N PHE A 38 -9.37 10.95 17.99
CA PHE A 38 -8.97 9.57 17.78
C PHE A 38 -7.47 9.42 17.57
N ASN A 39 -6.91 8.40 18.20
CA ASN A 39 -5.56 7.91 17.91
C ASN A 39 -5.56 7.29 16.50
N VAL A 40 -5.40 8.14 15.48
CA VAL A 40 -5.27 7.69 14.09
C VAL A 40 -3.99 6.86 14.00
N LEU A 41 -4.17 5.54 13.90
CA LEU A 41 -3.06 4.64 13.65
C LEU A 41 -2.39 5.05 12.33
N PRO A 42 -1.06 5.03 12.25
CA PRO A 42 -0.37 5.38 11.02
C PRO A 42 -0.89 4.51 9.87
N SER A 43 -0.96 5.09 8.68
CA SER A 43 -1.39 4.37 7.48
C SER A 43 -0.61 3.06 7.36
N ARG A 44 -1.35 1.95 7.43
CA ARG A 44 -0.79 0.59 7.28
C ARG A 44 -0.57 0.21 5.82
N PHE A 45 -1.12 0.98 4.89
CA PHE A 45 -1.00 0.74 3.45
C PHE A 45 0.13 1.60 2.87
N LEU A 46 1.30 0.99 2.75
CA LEU A 46 2.47 1.62 2.12
C LEU A 46 2.65 1.17 0.66
N PHE A 47 2.30 -0.08 0.33
CA PHE A 47 2.21 -0.62 -1.03
C PHE A 47 1.59 -2.03 -0.98
N ASP A 48 0.98 -2.48 -2.08
CA ASP A 48 0.24 -3.75 -2.12
C ASP A 48 1.18 -4.96 -2.28
N SER A 49 1.62 -5.54 -1.16
CA SER A 49 2.47 -6.73 -1.13
C SER A 49 2.10 -7.68 0.01
N LYS A 50 2.14 -9.00 -0.27
CA LYS A 50 1.98 -10.07 0.74
C LYS A 50 3.30 -10.78 1.08
N ILE A 51 4.38 -10.50 0.34
CA ILE A 51 5.67 -11.22 0.47
C ILE A 51 6.72 -10.34 1.14
N ILE A 52 6.81 -9.07 0.73
CA ILE A 52 7.78 -8.11 1.25
C ILE A 52 7.09 -6.99 2.04
N ASN A 53 7.79 -6.46 3.04
CA ASN A 53 7.38 -5.30 3.82
C ASN A 53 8.16 -4.04 3.40
N SER A 54 7.93 -2.92 4.09
CA SER A 54 8.55 -1.62 3.78
C SER A 54 10.07 -1.58 3.94
N LYS A 55 10.65 -2.35 4.87
CA LYS A 55 12.11 -2.47 5.03
C LYS A 55 12.71 -3.22 3.85
N ASP A 56 12.10 -4.32 3.45
CA ASP A 56 12.55 -5.14 2.32
C ASP A 56 12.49 -4.33 1.01
N ALA A 57 11.41 -3.58 0.80
CA ALA A 57 11.28 -2.69 -0.35
C ALA A 57 12.38 -1.61 -0.38
N ALA A 58 12.73 -1.03 0.77
CA ALA A 58 13.80 -0.05 0.86
C ALA A 58 15.20 -0.65 0.63
N LEU A 59 15.40 -1.90 1.05
CA LEU A 59 16.60 -2.65 0.77
C LEU A 59 16.74 -2.94 -0.73
N ILE A 60 15.68 -3.44 -1.37
CA ILE A 60 15.63 -3.68 -2.82
C ILE A 60 15.93 -2.39 -3.59
N ALA A 61 15.31 -1.27 -3.21
CA ALA A 61 15.59 0.03 -3.81
C ALA A 61 17.08 0.41 -3.68
N SER A 62 17.69 0.14 -2.54
CA SER A 62 19.11 0.40 -2.31
C SER A 62 20.00 -0.46 -3.20
N TRP A 63 19.60 -1.71 -3.46
CA TRP A 63 20.31 -2.61 -4.39
C TRP A 63 20.19 -2.16 -5.85
N ILE A 64 19.01 -1.71 -6.29
CA ILE A 64 18.79 -1.16 -7.64
C ILE A 64 19.72 0.02 -7.88
N ASP A 65 19.79 0.95 -6.93
CA ASP A 65 20.68 2.13 -6.99
C ASP A 65 22.16 1.81 -6.76
N LYS A 66 22.51 0.56 -6.43
CA LYS A 66 23.86 0.15 -6.00
C LYS A 66 24.42 1.06 -4.90
N LYS A 67 23.55 1.50 -3.99
CA LYS A 67 23.87 2.45 -2.93
C LYS A 67 24.95 1.86 -2.02
N ARG A 68 26.01 2.63 -1.77
CA ARG A 68 27.05 2.29 -0.79
C ARG A 68 26.69 2.89 0.57
N GLY A 69 26.63 2.07 1.62
CA GLY A 69 26.30 2.50 2.98
C GLY A 69 24.90 2.07 3.43
N ALA A 70 24.28 2.88 4.29
CA ALA A 70 22.97 2.56 4.86
C ALA A 70 21.87 2.51 3.77
N SER A 71 20.97 1.54 3.90
CA SER A 71 19.79 1.41 3.04
C SER A 71 18.88 2.63 3.16
N TYR A 72 18.05 2.85 2.14
CA TYR A 72 16.97 3.83 2.24
C TYR A 72 16.03 3.52 3.41
N ASN A 73 15.37 4.58 3.88
CA ASN A 73 14.10 4.44 4.58
C ASN A 73 12.99 4.38 3.54
N PHE A 74 11.91 3.62 3.80
CA PHE A 74 10.83 3.45 2.83
C PHE A 74 10.24 4.78 2.33
N LYS A 75 10.09 5.76 3.23
CA LYS A 75 9.58 7.11 2.91
C LYS A 75 10.47 7.90 1.94
N ASN A 76 11.74 7.50 1.79
CA ASN A 76 12.77 8.22 1.05
C ASN A 76 13.29 7.40 -0.14
N ILE A 77 12.59 6.33 -0.53
CA ILE A 77 12.93 5.56 -1.73
C ILE A 77 12.70 6.47 -2.95
N PRO A 78 13.66 6.59 -3.88
CA PRO A 78 13.51 7.44 -5.07
C PRO A 78 12.65 6.80 -6.18
N PHE A 79 12.10 5.62 -5.92
CA PHE A 79 11.30 4.83 -6.86
C PHE A 79 9.86 4.66 -6.37
N LYS A 80 8.93 4.63 -7.32
CA LYS A 80 7.59 4.12 -7.08
C LYS A 80 7.56 2.63 -7.42
N LEU A 81 7.37 1.78 -6.42
CA LEU A 81 7.14 0.35 -6.63
C LEU A 81 5.66 0.11 -6.91
N GLU A 82 5.36 -0.44 -8.08
CA GLU A 82 4.00 -0.76 -8.52
C GLU A 82 3.87 -2.26 -8.74
N LEU A 83 2.84 -2.86 -8.13
CA LEU A 83 2.54 -4.28 -8.32
C LEU A 83 1.83 -4.45 -9.67
N ILE A 84 2.52 -5.10 -10.61
CA ILE A 84 1.96 -5.39 -11.95
C ILE A 84 1.48 -6.83 -12.11
N TYR A 85 1.92 -7.75 -11.25
CA TYR A 85 1.51 -9.15 -11.28
C TYR A 85 1.65 -9.80 -9.90
N ARG A 86 0.66 -10.62 -9.53
CA ARG A 86 0.72 -11.47 -8.33
C ARG A 86 0.16 -12.85 -8.65
N ALA A 87 1.02 -13.86 -8.58
CA ALA A 87 0.64 -15.23 -8.93
C ALA A 87 -0.56 -15.77 -8.12
N SER A 88 -0.68 -15.40 -6.84
CA SER A 88 -1.81 -15.80 -5.99
C SER A 88 -3.15 -15.11 -6.30
N GLN A 89 -3.16 -14.04 -7.09
CA GLN A 89 -4.39 -13.44 -7.66
C GLN A 89 -4.65 -13.93 -9.10
N GLU A 90 -3.60 -14.39 -9.78
CA GLU A 90 -3.64 -14.72 -11.20
C GLU A 90 -3.53 -16.23 -11.50
N ASP A 91 -3.85 -17.07 -10.51
CA ASP A 91 -3.81 -18.54 -10.55
C ASP A 91 -2.49 -19.14 -11.05
N PHE A 92 -1.36 -18.45 -10.83
CA PHE A 92 -0.03 -18.88 -11.28
C PHE A 92 0.05 -19.18 -12.80
N LYS A 93 -0.80 -18.54 -13.61
CA LYS A 93 -0.84 -18.73 -15.06
C LYS A 93 0.37 -18.05 -15.72
N ILE A 94 1.23 -18.85 -16.35
CA ILE A 94 2.43 -18.39 -17.09
C ILE A 94 2.05 -17.35 -18.15
N LYS A 95 0.98 -17.60 -18.91
CA LYS A 95 0.49 -16.66 -19.93
C LYS A 95 0.20 -15.28 -19.34
N LYS A 96 -0.46 -15.22 -18.17
CA LYS A 96 -0.76 -13.96 -17.49
C LYS A 96 0.49 -13.26 -16.98
N PHE A 97 1.53 -14.00 -16.58
CA PHE A 97 2.80 -13.39 -16.20
C PHE A 97 3.40 -12.64 -17.39
N HIS A 98 3.51 -13.28 -18.56
CA HIS A 98 4.03 -12.66 -19.77
C HIS A 98 3.17 -11.47 -20.24
N GLU A 99 1.83 -11.62 -20.26
CA GLU A 99 0.91 -10.53 -20.61
C GLU A 99 1.09 -9.28 -19.73
N ASN A 100 1.39 -9.47 -18.44
CA ASN A 100 1.53 -8.38 -17.48
C ASN A 100 2.95 -7.83 -17.33
N CYS A 101 4.00 -8.64 -17.56
CA CYS A 101 5.39 -8.26 -17.28
C CYS A 101 6.22 -8.00 -18.54
N ASP A 102 5.92 -8.62 -19.67
CA ASP A 102 6.72 -8.43 -20.88
C ASP A 102 6.62 -6.97 -21.37
N ASN A 103 7.76 -6.40 -21.76
CA ASN A 103 7.87 -5.04 -22.29
C ASN A 103 7.39 -3.91 -21.35
N LYS A 104 7.26 -4.16 -20.03
CA LYS A 104 6.89 -3.11 -19.04
C LYS A 104 8.07 -2.28 -18.51
N GLY A 105 9.29 -2.57 -18.98
CA GLY A 105 10.51 -1.93 -18.50
C GLY A 105 11.17 -2.68 -17.34
N PRO A 106 12.05 -2.03 -16.57
CA PRO A 106 12.76 -2.65 -15.46
C PRO A 106 11.79 -3.25 -14.43
N THR A 107 11.85 -4.56 -14.24
CA THR A 107 10.94 -5.30 -13.37
C THR A 107 11.73 -6.10 -12.34
N VAL A 108 11.28 -6.08 -11.08
CA VAL A 108 11.81 -6.92 -10.00
C VAL A 108 10.80 -8.02 -9.72
N VAL A 109 11.26 -9.27 -9.78
CA VAL A 109 10.45 -10.45 -9.42
C VAL A 109 10.87 -10.93 -8.04
N VAL A 110 9.90 -11.06 -7.14
CA VAL A 110 10.14 -11.59 -5.78
C VAL A 110 9.35 -12.89 -5.61
N ILE A 111 10.05 -13.94 -5.21
CA ILE A 111 9.50 -15.29 -5.05
C ILE A 111 9.61 -15.68 -3.58
N LYS A 112 8.50 -16.09 -2.97
CA LYS A 112 8.49 -16.73 -1.64
C LYS A 112 8.44 -18.24 -1.81
N VAL A 113 9.47 -18.92 -1.33
CA VAL A 113 9.54 -20.39 -1.32
C VAL A 113 8.87 -20.90 -0.04
N HIS A 114 8.09 -21.99 -0.11
CA HIS A 114 7.60 -22.66 1.09
C HIS A 114 8.76 -23.43 1.75
N ASP A 115 8.82 -23.46 3.08
CA ASP A 115 9.88 -24.08 3.90
C ASP A 115 11.15 -23.25 4.14
N SER A 116 11.01 -21.95 4.40
CA SER A 116 12.06 -21.11 4.99
C SER A 116 11.57 -20.36 6.21
#